data_AF-A0A672IKR7-F1
#
_entry.id   AF-A0A672IKR7-F1
#
_cell.length_a   1.000
_cell.length_b   1.000
_cell.length_c   1.000
_cell.angle_alpha   90.00
_cell.angle_beta   90.00
_cell.angle_gamma   90.00
#
_symmetry.space_group_name_H-M   'P 1'
#
loop_
_entity.id
_entity.type
_entity.pdbx_description
1 polymer ?
#
loop_
_entity_poly.entity_id
_entity_poly.type
_entity_poly.pdbx_seq_one_letter_code
_entity_poly.pdbx_strand_id
1 'polypeptide(L)'
;LKIFACNFQISVVYLFNYFFAECWTPWLDRDDPDKKGDWELHSQFLEEKRCFVCPNPTDIDVTTVKGNSVASTGEVIFQKDSKGFICRNEDQPDGRCCDYRVRFACHAPFCDRVCNWTRFFSRDNAFAKGDYELLSDLRVDFPGEICDDPVAIEAVTVDTLTPAIHTGDNIHIYCPSKGFVCRAEDQPSHRCHNYKVRFGCPCR
;
A
#
# COMPACT_ATOMS: atom_id res chain seq x y z
N LEU A 1 -51.51 27.77 -35.32
CA LEU A 1 -50.55 27.04 -34.45
C LEU A 1 -49.55 26.34 -35.37
N LYS A 2 -48.37 26.91 -35.63
CA LYS A 2 -47.09 26.67 -34.93
C LYS A 2 -46.88 25.22 -34.47
N ILE A 3 -45.79 24.48 -34.73
CA ILE A 3 -44.52 24.60 -35.50
C ILE A 3 -44.02 23.14 -35.64
N PHE A 4 -43.22 22.85 -36.68
CA PHE A 4 -42.49 21.61 -36.97
C PHE A 4 -41.92 20.87 -35.74
N ALA A 5 -42.14 19.55 -35.66
CA ALA A 5 -41.35 18.65 -34.83
C ALA A 5 -40.32 17.92 -35.71
N CYS A 6 -39.06 18.31 -35.56
CA CYS A 6 -37.90 17.66 -36.18
C CYS A 6 -37.57 16.37 -35.42
N ASN A 7 -37.30 15.29 -36.16
CA ASN A 7 -36.72 14.05 -35.65
C ASN A 7 -35.38 14.34 -34.96
N PHE A 8 -35.22 13.92 -33.71
CA PHE A 8 -33.91 13.71 -33.13
C PHE A 8 -33.90 12.40 -32.33
N GLN A 9 -33.16 11.44 -32.84
CA GLN A 9 -32.86 10.18 -32.18
C GLN A 9 -31.91 10.52 -31.02
N ILE A 10 -32.43 10.53 -29.79
CA ILE A 10 -31.60 10.76 -28.60
C ILE A 10 -30.84 9.48 -28.31
N SER A 11 -29.57 9.44 -28.71
CA SER A 11 -28.60 8.48 -28.19
C SER A 11 -28.46 8.72 -26.69
N VAL A 12 -29.03 7.82 -25.88
CA VAL A 12 -28.77 7.78 -24.44
C VAL A 12 -27.36 7.24 -24.25
N VAL A 13 -26.37 8.12 -24.34
CA VAL A 13 -25.02 7.83 -23.84
C VAL A 13 -25.14 7.84 -22.32
N TYR A 14 -25.32 6.66 -21.73
CA TYR A 14 -25.14 6.45 -20.30
C TYR A 14 -23.67 6.73 -19.98
N LEU A 15 -23.33 8.00 -19.73
CA LEU A 15 -22.11 8.37 -19.03
C LEU A 15 -22.30 7.91 -17.59
N PHE A 16 -21.94 6.65 -17.33
CA PHE A 16 -21.62 6.18 -16.00
C PHE A 16 -20.41 6.98 -15.50
N ASN A 17 -20.65 8.20 -14.99
CA ASN A 17 -19.74 8.84 -14.06
C ASN A 17 -19.83 8.07 -12.74
N TYR A 18 -19.30 6.84 -12.73
CA TYR A 18 -18.78 6.26 -11.51
C TYR A 18 -17.64 7.18 -11.10
N PHE A 19 -17.88 8.05 -10.11
CA PHE A 19 -16.81 8.61 -9.30
C PHE A 19 -16.13 7.41 -8.63
N PHE A 20 -15.20 6.77 -9.33
CA PHE A 20 -14.32 5.81 -8.69
C PHE A 20 -13.51 6.61 -7.68
N ALA A 21 -13.62 6.25 -6.40
CA ALA A 21 -12.80 6.85 -5.37
C ALA A 21 -11.34 6.62 -5.75
N GLU A 22 -10.63 7.70 -6.04
CA GLU A 22 -9.19 7.70 -6.32
C GLU A 22 -8.47 8.12 -5.04
N CYS A 23 -7.41 7.40 -4.70
CA CYS A 23 -6.57 7.70 -3.54
C CYS A 23 -5.12 7.42 -3.86
N TRP A 24 -4.24 8.07 -3.11
CA TRP A 24 -2.81 7.81 -3.17
C TRP A 24 -2.43 6.82 -2.08
N THR A 25 -1.53 5.89 -2.39
CA THR A 25 -0.84 5.10 -1.38
C THR A 25 -0.05 6.02 -0.42
N PRO A 26 0.37 5.53 0.75
CA PRO A 26 1.49 6.14 1.46
C PRO A 26 2.71 6.27 0.54
N TRP A 27 3.66 7.13 0.93
CA TRP A 27 4.97 7.15 0.29
C TRP A 27 5.69 5.82 0.56
N LEU A 28 6.22 5.24 -0.50
CA LEU A 28 6.94 3.98 -0.55
C LEU A 28 8.35 4.25 -1.05
N ASP A 29 9.31 3.60 -0.43
CA ASP A 29 10.73 3.77 -0.64
C ASP A 29 11.35 2.40 -0.33
N ARG A 30 11.87 1.75 -1.36
CA ARG A 30 12.36 0.38 -1.32
C ARG A 30 13.85 0.31 -1.61
N ASP A 31 14.36 1.14 -2.51
CA ASP A 31 15.70 1.03 -3.07
C ASP A 31 16.51 2.29 -2.79
N ASP A 32 17.62 2.17 -2.07
CA ASP A 32 18.57 3.26 -1.92
C ASP A 32 19.40 3.45 -3.22
N PRO A 33 19.89 4.66 -3.55
CA PRO A 33 20.58 4.98 -4.81
C PRO A 33 22.01 4.40 -4.96
N ASP A 34 22.29 3.21 -4.42
CA ASP A 34 23.62 2.73 -4.11
C ASP A 34 24.52 2.42 -5.34
N LYS A 35 24.27 1.32 -6.06
CA LYS A 35 25.18 0.75 -7.06
C LYS A 35 24.76 1.05 -8.48
N LYS A 36 23.47 0.94 -8.79
CA LYS A 36 22.96 1.07 -10.16
C LYS A 36 22.04 2.28 -10.35
N GLY A 37 21.73 2.98 -9.28
CA GLY A 37 20.69 4.00 -9.23
C GLY A 37 19.62 3.57 -8.25
N ASP A 38 18.42 4.05 -8.47
CA ASP A 38 17.29 3.93 -7.56
C ASP A 38 16.07 3.43 -8.36
N TRP A 39 15.50 2.30 -7.90
CA TRP A 39 14.47 1.52 -8.57
C TRP A 39 13.24 1.31 -7.68
N GLU A 40 12.22 2.10 -7.95
CA GLU A 40 10.94 2.05 -7.24
C GLU A 40 9.86 1.40 -8.13
N LEU A 41 9.99 0.08 -8.33
CA LEU A 41 9.14 -0.68 -9.24
C LEU A 41 7.86 -1.17 -8.58
N HIS A 42 6.72 -0.93 -9.24
CA HIS A 42 5.40 -1.39 -8.80
C HIS A 42 5.35 -2.91 -8.55
N SER A 43 5.97 -3.70 -9.44
CA SER A 43 6.00 -5.16 -9.31
C SER A 43 6.71 -5.63 -8.04
N GLN A 44 7.78 -4.93 -7.63
CA GLN A 44 8.52 -5.28 -6.42
C GLN A 44 7.70 -4.97 -5.16
N PHE A 45 6.93 -3.88 -5.16
CA PHE A 45 6.00 -3.59 -4.07
C PHE A 45 4.86 -4.61 -3.95
N LEU A 46 4.38 -5.17 -5.05
CA LEU A 46 3.40 -6.27 -5.02
C LEU A 46 3.99 -7.56 -4.41
N GLU A 47 5.29 -7.81 -4.64
CA GLU A 47 6.01 -8.98 -4.13
C GLU A 47 6.27 -8.89 -2.62
N GLU A 48 6.38 -7.68 -2.04
CA GLU A 48 6.76 -7.48 -0.64
C GLU A 48 5.73 -7.95 0.41
N LYS A 49 4.61 -8.57 0.03
CA LYS A 49 3.57 -9.10 0.95
C LYS A 49 2.99 -8.05 1.92
N ARG A 50 3.22 -6.77 1.66
CA ARG A 50 2.74 -5.63 2.45
C ARG A 50 1.46 -5.00 1.92
N CYS A 51 0.99 -5.38 0.72
CA CYS A 51 -0.30 -4.96 0.13
C CYS A 51 -0.63 -3.45 0.23
N PHE A 52 0.36 -2.59 0.41
CA PHE A 52 0.18 -1.14 0.50
C PHE A 52 0.06 -0.46 -0.86
N VAL A 53 0.14 -1.24 -1.95
CA VAL A 53 -0.08 -0.79 -3.31
C VAL A 53 -1.14 -1.65 -3.99
N CYS A 54 -2.01 -1.02 -4.78
CA CYS A 54 -3.01 -1.72 -5.56
C CYS A 54 -2.37 -2.49 -6.73
N PRO A 55 -3.00 -3.58 -7.23
CA PRO A 55 -2.48 -4.34 -8.37
C PRO A 55 -2.42 -3.56 -9.69
N ASN A 56 -3.29 -2.55 -9.87
CA ASN A 56 -3.40 -1.79 -11.11
C ASN A 56 -3.45 -0.28 -10.79
N PRO A 57 -2.30 0.35 -10.54
CA PRO A 57 -2.24 1.79 -10.33
C PRO A 57 -2.45 2.54 -11.64
N THR A 58 -3.02 3.74 -11.54
CA THR A 58 -3.31 4.60 -12.70
C THR A 58 -2.31 5.71 -12.91
N ASP A 59 -1.60 6.10 -11.86
CA ASP A 59 -0.59 7.15 -11.89
C ASP A 59 0.49 6.93 -10.82
N ILE A 60 1.59 7.68 -10.95
CA ILE A 60 2.70 7.70 -10.00
C ILE A 60 3.11 9.14 -9.67
N ASP A 61 3.27 9.40 -8.39
CA ASP A 61 3.87 10.61 -7.87
C ASP A 61 5.22 10.26 -7.23
N VAL A 62 6.21 11.13 -7.44
CA VAL A 62 7.61 10.86 -7.12
C VAL A 62 8.26 12.12 -6.56
N THR A 63 8.91 11.97 -5.40
CA THR A 63 9.78 13.01 -4.81
C THR A 63 11.06 12.37 -4.35
N THR A 64 12.11 13.17 -4.13
CA THR A 64 13.22 12.67 -3.31
C THR A 64 12.70 12.39 -1.89
N VAL A 65 13.41 11.57 -1.11
CA VAL A 65 13.10 11.36 0.33
C VAL A 65 13.13 12.69 1.10
N LYS A 66 13.95 13.64 0.65
CA LYS A 66 14.04 15.02 1.18
C LYS A 66 12.88 15.93 0.76
N GLY A 67 11.99 15.48 -0.12
CA GLY A 67 10.81 16.22 -0.58
C GLY A 67 11.05 17.13 -1.78
N ASN A 68 12.18 17.01 -2.47
CA ASN A 68 12.42 17.75 -3.72
C ASN A 68 11.63 17.11 -4.86
N SER A 69 11.12 17.92 -5.78
CA SER A 69 10.52 17.43 -7.02
C SER A 69 11.59 16.82 -7.92
N VAL A 70 11.21 15.82 -8.73
CA VAL A 70 12.09 15.23 -9.76
C VAL A 70 12.70 16.32 -10.64
N ALA A 71 11.90 17.27 -11.14
CA ALA A 71 12.37 18.35 -12.00
C ALA A 71 13.45 19.24 -11.34
N SER A 72 13.35 19.46 -10.03
CA SER A 72 14.31 20.31 -9.30
C SER A 72 15.66 19.65 -9.05
N THR A 73 15.78 18.33 -9.24
CA THR A 73 17.07 17.62 -9.11
C THR A 73 17.96 17.81 -10.34
N GLY A 74 17.36 18.03 -11.52
CA GLY A 74 18.08 18.07 -12.80
C GLY A 74 18.53 16.70 -13.31
N GLU A 75 18.11 15.61 -12.67
CA GLU A 75 18.48 14.24 -13.01
C GLU A 75 17.77 13.71 -14.26
N VAL A 76 18.47 12.89 -15.03
CA VAL A 76 17.91 12.19 -16.18
C VAL A 76 17.14 10.96 -15.69
N ILE A 77 15.83 10.94 -15.92
CA ILE A 77 14.95 9.86 -15.45
C ILE A 77 14.69 8.88 -16.58
N PHE A 78 14.98 7.61 -16.33
CA PHE A 78 14.78 6.53 -17.31
C PHE A 78 13.29 6.16 -17.43
N GLN A 79 12.59 6.07 -16.30
CA GLN A 79 11.17 5.75 -16.28
C GLN A 79 10.45 6.50 -15.15
N LYS A 80 9.25 7.01 -15.46
CA LYS A 80 8.27 7.53 -14.50
C LYS A 80 6.87 7.31 -15.03
N ASP A 81 6.25 6.19 -14.70
CA ASP A 81 4.87 5.86 -15.06
C ASP A 81 4.23 4.93 -14.01
N SER A 82 2.99 4.49 -14.23
CA SER A 82 2.29 3.64 -13.26
C SER A 82 2.96 2.27 -13.02
N LYS A 83 3.97 1.87 -13.80
CA LYS A 83 4.76 0.65 -13.55
C LYS A 83 5.93 0.90 -12.59
N GLY A 84 6.25 2.15 -12.29
CA GLY A 84 7.29 2.51 -11.33
C GLY A 84 8.13 3.71 -11.74
N PHE A 85 9.22 3.90 -11.00
CA PHE A 85 10.22 4.93 -11.23
C PHE A 85 11.61 4.29 -11.30
N ILE A 86 12.42 4.77 -12.24
CA ILE A 86 13.80 4.31 -12.42
C ILE A 86 14.71 5.51 -12.66
N CYS A 87 15.66 5.69 -11.77
CA CYS A 87 16.84 6.51 -11.96
C CYS A 87 18.06 5.59 -12.10
N ARG A 88 18.90 5.77 -13.12
CA ARG A 88 20.13 4.96 -13.28
C ARG A 88 21.36 5.83 -13.10
N ASN A 89 22.30 5.37 -12.29
CA ASN A 89 23.57 6.07 -12.05
C ASN A 89 24.35 6.31 -13.35
N GLU A 90 24.25 5.41 -14.33
CA GLU A 90 24.92 5.52 -15.63
C GLU A 90 24.37 6.66 -16.51
N ASP A 91 23.14 7.12 -16.26
CA ASP A 91 22.53 8.23 -16.99
C ASP A 91 22.92 9.60 -16.38
N GLN A 92 23.49 9.61 -15.16
CA GLN A 92 23.75 10.86 -14.44
C GLN A 92 25.16 11.42 -14.67
N PRO A 93 25.29 12.76 -14.87
CA PRO A 93 26.59 13.40 -15.06
C PRO A 93 27.56 13.24 -13.88
N ASP A 94 27.04 13.20 -12.65
CA ASP A 94 27.81 12.98 -11.44
C ASP A 94 27.92 11.49 -11.05
N GLY A 95 27.31 10.61 -11.86
CA GLY A 95 27.31 9.17 -11.67
C GLY A 95 26.46 8.69 -10.50
N ARG A 96 25.56 9.51 -9.96
CA ARG A 96 24.75 9.13 -8.79
C ARG A 96 23.34 9.70 -8.85
N CYS A 97 22.35 8.84 -8.60
CA CYS A 97 20.97 9.24 -8.37
C CYS A 97 20.77 9.86 -6.98
N CYS A 98 19.78 10.74 -6.88
CA CYS A 98 19.12 11.06 -5.64
C CYS A 98 18.34 9.85 -5.14
N ASP A 99 18.03 9.92 -3.86
CA ASP A 99 17.21 8.96 -3.14
C ASP A 99 15.73 9.37 -3.26
N TYR A 100 14.92 8.53 -3.88
CA TYR A 100 13.53 8.77 -4.26
C TYR A 100 12.55 7.88 -3.50
N ARG A 101 11.33 8.40 -3.42
CA ARG A 101 10.17 7.67 -2.93
C ARG A 101 9.00 7.91 -3.86
N VAL A 102 8.14 6.92 -3.97
CA VAL A 102 6.99 6.92 -4.87
C VAL A 102 5.69 6.75 -4.10
N ARG A 103 4.59 7.20 -4.68
CA ARG A 103 3.26 6.76 -4.30
C ARG A 103 2.43 6.55 -5.55
N PHE A 104 1.52 5.59 -5.49
CA PHE A 104 0.71 5.21 -6.63
C PHE A 104 -0.72 5.69 -6.45
N ALA A 105 -1.32 6.17 -7.54
CA ALA A 105 -2.75 6.42 -7.56
C ALA A 105 -3.49 5.10 -7.76
N CYS A 106 -4.40 4.82 -6.85
CA CYS A 106 -5.23 3.63 -6.83
C CYS A 106 -6.70 4.01 -6.94
N HIS A 107 -7.53 3.02 -7.27
CA HIS A 107 -8.97 3.18 -7.38
C HIS A 107 -9.70 2.22 -6.42
N ALA A 108 -10.99 2.47 -6.20
CA ALA A 108 -11.87 1.51 -5.55
C ALA A 108 -11.72 0.09 -6.15
N PRO A 109 -11.72 -0.98 -5.33
CA PRO A 109 -12.03 -0.99 -3.89
C PRO A 109 -10.83 -0.68 -2.97
N PHE A 110 -9.62 -0.54 -3.52
CA PHE A 110 -8.42 -0.26 -2.72
C PHE A 110 -8.54 1.05 -1.94
N CYS A 111 -9.23 2.01 -2.54
CA CYS A 111 -9.45 3.34 -2.00
C CYS A 111 -10.78 3.49 -1.24
N ASP A 112 -11.46 2.39 -0.93
CA ASP A 112 -12.67 2.48 -0.13
C ASP A 112 -12.33 3.06 1.24
N ARG A 113 -13.13 4.04 1.68
CA ARG A 113 -12.91 4.68 2.98
C ARG A 113 -13.17 3.69 4.10
N VAL A 114 -12.28 3.68 5.09
CA VAL A 114 -12.53 2.97 6.35
C VAL A 114 -13.67 3.67 7.08
N CYS A 115 -14.82 3.00 7.17
CA CYS A 115 -15.99 3.49 7.88
C CYS A 115 -16.01 3.04 9.34
N ASN A 116 -15.46 1.86 9.61
CA ASN A 116 -15.39 1.33 10.97
C ASN A 116 -14.10 0.54 11.17
N TRP A 117 -13.50 0.70 12.34
CA TRP A 117 -12.41 -0.15 12.78
C TRP A 117 -12.96 -1.24 13.69
N THR A 118 -12.49 -2.47 13.49
CA THR A 118 -12.76 -3.54 14.46
C THR A 118 -12.06 -3.24 15.79
N ARG A 119 -12.41 -4.02 16.84
CA ARG A 119 -11.52 -4.15 18.00
C ARG A 119 -10.17 -4.76 17.57
N PHE A 120 -9.19 -4.70 18.47
CA PHE A 120 -7.96 -5.47 18.30
C PHE A 120 -8.20 -6.95 18.56
N PHE A 121 -7.52 -7.78 17.77
CA PHE A 121 -7.44 -9.23 17.86
C PHE A 121 -5.99 -9.64 18.04
N SER A 122 -5.79 -10.65 18.88
CA SER A 122 -4.51 -11.35 19.02
C SER A 122 -4.83 -12.81 19.28
N ARG A 123 -4.20 -13.74 18.56
CA ARG A 123 -4.42 -15.18 18.74
C ARG A 123 -3.59 -15.75 19.89
N ASP A 124 -2.41 -15.18 20.14
CA ASP A 124 -1.43 -15.80 21.02
C ASP A 124 -0.37 -14.82 21.57
N ASN A 125 0.50 -15.34 22.46
CA ASN A 125 1.76 -14.69 22.79
C ASN A 125 2.82 -15.23 21.82
N ALA A 126 3.49 -14.37 21.05
CA ALA A 126 4.57 -14.70 20.12
C ALA A 126 5.36 -15.97 20.51
N PHE A 127 5.09 -17.09 19.84
CA PHE A 127 5.76 -18.36 20.11
C PHE A 127 7.20 -18.36 19.56
N ALA A 128 7.94 -19.44 19.82
CA ALA A 128 9.30 -19.65 19.29
C ALA A 128 9.45 -19.50 17.76
N LYS A 129 8.34 -19.51 17.00
CA LYS A 129 8.33 -19.34 15.54
C LYS A 129 7.97 -17.93 15.06
N GLY A 130 7.60 -17.02 15.97
CA GLY A 130 7.13 -15.67 15.66
C GLY A 130 5.69 -15.45 16.09
N ASP A 131 5.08 -14.41 15.52
CA ASP A 131 3.74 -13.92 15.84
C ASP A 131 2.88 -13.86 14.56
N TYR A 132 1.70 -14.50 14.59
CA TYR A 132 0.92 -14.84 13.40
C TYR A 132 -0.55 -14.46 13.55
N GLU A 133 -0.88 -13.26 13.08
CA GLU A 133 -2.22 -12.68 13.10
C GLU A 133 -2.84 -12.73 11.68
N LEU A 134 -2.92 -13.94 11.13
CA LEU A 134 -3.48 -14.17 9.79
C LEU A 134 -4.98 -13.93 9.75
N LEU A 135 -5.45 -13.21 8.73
CA LEU A 135 -6.86 -12.87 8.57
C LEU A 135 -7.76 -14.13 8.46
N SER A 136 -7.28 -15.16 7.76
CA SER A 136 -8.00 -16.44 7.61
C SER A 136 -8.27 -17.07 8.97
N ASP A 137 -7.27 -17.05 9.83
CA ASP A 137 -7.32 -17.69 11.14
C ASP A 137 -8.15 -16.87 12.13
N LEU A 138 -7.98 -15.56 12.11
CA LEU A 138 -8.76 -14.63 12.93
C LEU A 138 -10.26 -14.70 12.60
N ARG A 139 -10.64 -14.94 11.35
CA ARG A 139 -12.05 -15.13 10.98
C ARG A 139 -12.65 -16.44 11.48
N VAL A 140 -11.82 -17.48 11.65
CA VAL A 140 -12.25 -18.74 12.27
C VAL A 140 -12.45 -18.56 13.77
N ASP A 141 -11.52 -17.87 14.43
CA ASP A 141 -11.56 -17.66 15.88
C ASP A 141 -12.63 -16.61 16.29
N PHE A 142 -12.91 -15.63 15.43
CA PHE A 142 -13.84 -14.52 15.67
C PHE A 142 -14.86 -14.38 14.51
N PRO A 143 -15.78 -15.34 14.36
CA PRO A 143 -16.69 -15.40 13.22
C PRO A 143 -17.63 -14.18 13.18
N GLY A 144 -17.64 -13.47 12.04
CA GLY A 144 -18.50 -12.32 11.79
C GLY A 144 -18.03 -11.00 12.40
N GLU A 145 -16.89 -10.97 13.11
CA GLU A 145 -16.36 -9.72 13.69
C GLU A 145 -15.50 -8.90 12.72
N ILE A 146 -15.00 -9.52 11.65
CA ILE A 146 -14.17 -8.87 10.61
C ILE A 146 -14.94 -8.94 9.30
N CYS A 147 -15.14 -7.79 8.64
CA CYS A 147 -15.78 -7.71 7.32
C CYS A 147 -15.09 -8.57 6.26
N ASP A 148 -15.80 -8.90 5.18
CA ASP A 148 -15.30 -9.80 4.12
C ASP A 148 -14.11 -9.25 3.33
N ASP A 149 -14.04 -7.93 3.13
CA ASP A 149 -12.91 -7.29 2.44
C ASP A 149 -12.43 -6.08 3.25
N PRO A 150 -11.57 -6.30 4.27
CA PRO A 150 -10.95 -5.21 5.00
C PRO A 150 -9.99 -4.45 4.08
N VAL A 151 -9.99 -3.12 4.21
CA VAL A 151 -9.23 -2.19 3.35
C VAL A 151 -8.07 -1.52 4.08
N ALA A 152 -8.01 -1.68 5.40
CA ALA A 152 -6.87 -1.26 6.20
C ALA A 152 -6.55 -2.29 7.30
N ILE A 153 -5.32 -2.27 7.77
CA ILE A 153 -4.85 -3.04 8.93
C ILE A 153 -3.96 -2.14 9.78
N GLU A 154 -4.05 -2.31 11.09
CA GLU A 154 -3.14 -1.69 12.04
C GLU A 154 -2.62 -2.76 12.99
N ALA A 155 -1.31 -2.80 13.18
CA ALA A 155 -0.63 -3.70 14.10
C ALA A 155 0.13 -2.91 15.17
N VAL A 156 -0.08 -3.27 16.43
CA VAL A 156 0.61 -2.68 17.59
C VAL A 156 1.08 -3.77 18.54
N THR A 157 2.14 -3.53 19.31
CA THR A 157 2.55 -4.47 20.34
C THR A 157 1.49 -4.56 21.44
N VAL A 158 1.34 -5.75 22.02
CA VAL A 158 0.33 -6.02 23.06
C VAL A 158 0.64 -5.24 24.35
N ASP A 159 1.92 -5.11 24.69
CA ASP A 159 2.42 -4.58 25.95
C ASP A 159 2.31 -3.05 26.07
N THR A 160 2.68 -2.34 25.00
CA THR A 160 2.88 -0.88 25.00
C THR A 160 2.05 -0.17 23.94
N LEU A 161 1.33 -0.91 23.07
CA LEU A 161 0.64 -0.37 21.91
C LEU A 161 1.59 0.33 20.94
N THR A 162 2.86 -0.10 20.89
CA THR A 162 3.84 0.46 19.97
C THR A 162 3.49 0.03 18.55
N PRO A 163 3.29 0.96 17.60
CA PRO A 163 3.04 0.59 16.21
C PRO A 163 4.15 -0.30 15.66
N ALA A 164 3.79 -1.35 14.90
CA ALA A 164 4.77 -2.32 14.37
C ALA A 164 5.88 -1.68 13.53
N ILE A 165 5.59 -0.56 12.86
CA ILE A 165 6.58 0.22 12.11
C ILE A 165 7.67 0.87 12.99
N HIS A 166 7.46 0.94 14.30
CA HIS A 166 8.38 1.59 15.26
C HIS A 166 9.14 0.57 16.14
N THR A 167 8.86 -0.72 16.02
CA THR A 167 9.52 -1.75 16.85
C THR A 167 10.89 -2.15 16.32
N GLY A 168 11.12 -1.97 15.01
CA GLY A 168 12.32 -2.43 14.33
C GLY A 168 12.28 -3.92 13.94
N ASP A 169 11.16 -4.61 14.14
CA ASP A 169 11.01 -5.99 13.67
C ASP A 169 10.91 -6.04 12.13
N ASN A 170 11.53 -7.05 11.53
CA ASN A 170 11.38 -7.35 10.11
C ASN A 170 10.03 -8.03 9.85
N ILE A 171 9.01 -7.25 9.52
CA ILE A 171 7.64 -7.77 9.33
C ILE A 171 7.52 -8.51 7.99
N HIS A 172 7.05 -9.76 8.03
CA HIS A 172 6.90 -10.64 6.87
C HIS A 172 5.62 -10.40 6.07
N ILE A 173 4.49 -10.18 6.76
CA ILE A 173 3.21 -9.82 6.16
C ILE A 173 2.64 -8.66 6.96
N TYR A 174 2.19 -7.62 6.28
CA TYR A 174 1.43 -6.54 6.90
C TYR A 174 0.39 -6.04 5.91
N CYS A 175 -0.72 -6.76 5.78
CA CYS A 175 -1.61 -6.64 4.63
C CYS A 175 -3.08 -6.80 5.05
N PRO A 176 -3.98 -5.87 4.71
CA PRO A 176 -5.39 -5.96 5.11
C PRO A 176 -6.05 -7.27 4.69
N SER A 177 -5.79 -7.75 3.48
CA SER A 177 -6.39 -8.97 2.93
C SER A 177 -5.71 -10.28 3.36
N LYS A 178 -4.58 -10.22 4.08
CA LYS A 178 -3.83 -11.41 4.52
C LYS A 178 -3.65 -11.49 6.05
N GLY A 179 -3.60 -10.36 6.74
CA GLY A 179 -3.28 -10.24 8.16
C GLY A 179 -1.89 -9.67 8.42
N PHE A 180 -1.31 -10.05 9.54
CA PHE A 180 0.02 -9.62 9.98
C PHE A 180 0.86 -10.83 10.41
N VAL A 181 2.12 -10.86 10.01
CA VAL A 181 3.05 -11.93 10.39
C VAL A 181 4.42 -11.34 10.66
N CYS A 182 4.93 -11.60 11.86
CA CYS A 182 6.35 -11.51 12.18
C CYS A 182 6.90 -12.93 12.34
N ARG A 183 7.93 -13.29 11.58
CA ARG A 183 8.56 -14.61 11.72
C ARG A 183 9.86 -14.49 12.49
N ALA A 184 10.09 -15.39 13.44
CA ALA A 184 11.33 -15.43 14.22
C ALA A 184 12.56 -15.63 13.32
N GLU A 185 12.43 -16.36 12.21
CA GLU A 185 13.53 -16.59 11.25
C GLU A 185 13.98 -15.32 10.51
N ASP A 186 13.09 -14.32 10.39
CA ASP A 186 13.40 -13.04 9.74
C ASP A 186 14.09 -12.06 10.71
N GLN A 187 14.10 -12.37 12.01
CA GLN A 187 14.65 -11.49 13.04
C GLN A 187 16.10 -11.84 13.37
N PRO A 188 17.01 -10.85 13.45
CA PRO A 188 18.37 -11.07 13.95
C PRO A 188 18.40 -11.64 15.38
N SER A 189 17.41 -11.28 16.20
CA SER A 189 17.24 -11.75 17.59
C SER A 189 16.58 -13.13 17.70
N HIS A 190 16.11 -13.69 16.58
CA HIS A 190 15.21 -14.84 16.52
C HIS A 190 13.93 -14.69 17.37
N ARG A 191 13.49 -13.46 17.61
CA ARG A 191 12.30 -13.15 18.41
C ARG A 191 11.53 -11.98 17.82
N CYS A 192 10.22 -12.16 17.71
CA CYS A 192 9.28 -11.08 17.40
C CYS A 192 8.77 -10.46 18.69
N HIS A 193 8.40 -9.18 18.63
CA HIS A 193 7.45 -8.64 19.61
C HIS A 193 6.11 -9.36 19.49
N ASN A 194 5.30 -9.26 20.54
CA ASN A 194 3.95 -9.78 20.55
C ASN A 194 2.98 -8.70 20.04
N TYR A 195 2.26 -8.96 18.95
CA TYR A 195 1.39 -7.99 18.32
C TYR A 195 -0.09 -8.35 18.47
N LYS A 196 -0.91 -7.34 18.24
CA LYS A 196 -2.34 -7.47 18.01
C LYS A 196 -2.73 -6.58 16.85
N VAL A 197 -3.73 -7.02 16.09
CA VAL A 197 -4.16 -6.33 14.87
C VAL A 197 -5.61 -5.90 14.93
N ARG A 198 -5.94 -4.83 14.23
CA ARG A 198 -7.34 -4.48 13.90
C ARG A 198 -7.47 -4.18 12.42
N PHE A 199 -8.68 -4.34 11.90
CA PHE A 199 -8.98 -4.18 10.49
C PHE A 199 -9.94 -3.01 10.27
N GLY A 200 -9.68 -2.23 9.23
CA GLY A 200 -10.54 -1.17 8.77
C GLY A 200 -11.52 -1.71 7.73
N CYS A 201 -12.81 -1.63 8.03
CA CYS A 201 -13.88 -2.08 7.16
C CYS A 201 -14.40 -0.94 6.27
N PRO A 202 -14.64 -1.21 4.97
CA PRO A 202 -15.12 -0.21 4.04
C PRO A 202 -16.57 0.20 4.36
N CYS A 203 -16.97 1.37 3.87
CA CYS A 203 -18.35 1.82 3.89
C CYS A 203 -19.20 0.96 2.95
N ARG A 204 -20.10 0.13 3.48
CA ARG A 204 -21.04 -0.71 2.71
C ARG A 204 -22.48 -0.43 3.11
#